data_AF-A0A5D4KEK1-F1
#
_entry.id   AF-A0A5D4KEK1-F1
#
_cell.length_a   1.000
_cell.length_b   1.000
_cell.length_c   1.000
_cell.angle_alpha   90.00
_cell.angle_beta   90.00
_cell.angle_gamma   90.00
#
_symmetry.space_group_name_H-M   'P 1'
#
loop_
_entity.id
_entity.type
_entity.pdbx_description
1 polymer ?
#
loop_
_entity_poly.entity_id
_entity_poly.type
_entity_poly.pdbx_seq_one_letter_code
_entity_poly.pdbx_strand_id
1 'polypeptide(L)' 'MKDQQFVDITLEENHSLAEVLQQIVENKREEIGSHDVMVQEVIPTGENKYTVIFNMVVASY' A
#
# COMPACT_ATOMS: atom_id res chain seq x y z
N MET A 1 -3.21 -7.02 16.08
CA MET A 1 -4.49 -6.47 15.57
C MET A 1 -4.39 -6.39 14.05
N LYS A 2 -5.47 -6.64 13.29
CA LYS A 2 -5.46 -6.42 11.83
C LYS A 2 -5.84 -4.98 11.58
N ASP A 3 -4.90 -4.20 11.04
CA ASP A 3 -5.11 -2.80 10.71
C ASP A 3 -5.21 -2.67 9.19
N GLN A 4 -6.27 -2.03 8.71
CA GLN A 4 -6.45 -1.77 7.29
C GLN A 4 -6.20 -0.29 7.03
N GLN A 5 -5.31 0.00 6.09
CA GLN A 5 -5.05 1.35 5.63
C GLN A 5 -5.50 1.55 4.19
N PHE A 6 -6.09 2.71 3.93
CA PHE A 6 -6.49 3.17 2.62
C PHE A 6 -5.48 4.22 2.18
N VAL A 7 -4.85 4.01 1.03
CA VAL A 7 -3.87 4.92 0.47
C VAL A 7 -4.30 5.30 -0.94
N ASP A 8 -4.61 6.57 -1.12
CA ASP A 8 -4.87 7.12 -2.44
C ASP A 8 -3.54 7.42 -3.14
N ILE A 9 -3.36 6.82 -4.30
CA ILE A 9 -2.20 7.03 -5.15
C ILE A 9 -2.64 7.65 -6.48
N THR A 10 -1.83 8.59 -6.95
CA THR A 10 -1.91 9.09 -8.32
C THR A 10 -0.70 8.56 -9.06
N LEU A 11 -0.93 7.80 -10.11
CA LEU A 11 0.10 7.20 -10.93
C LEU A 11 0.60 8.25 -11.94
N GLU A 12 1.89 8.54 -11.92
CA GLU A 12 2.50 9.38 -12.95
C GLU A 12 2.69 8.56 -14.24
N GLU A 13 2.59 9.20 -15.41
CA GLU A 13 2.61 8.52 -16.73
C GLU A 13 3.85 7.67 -17.00
N ASN A 14 4.94 7.88 -16.24
CA ASN A 14 6.20 7.16 -16.37
C ASN A 14 6.46 6.12 -15.27
N HIS A 15 5.52 5.91 -14.35
CA HIS A 15 5.68 5.00 -13.22
C HIS A 15 4.72 3.82 -13.32
N SER A 16 5.22 2.60 -13.10
CA SER A 16 4.36 1.42 -13.03
C SER A 16 3.66 1.38 -11.68
N LEU A 17 2.36 1.05 -11.69
CA LEU A 17 1.58 0.85 -10.46
C LEU A 17 2.25 -0.15 -9.51
N ALA A 18 2.82 -1.22 -10.05
CA ALA A 18 3.55 -2.22 -9.29
C ALA A 18 4.77 -1.64 -8.56
N GLU A 19 5.53 -0.76 -9.19
CA GLU A 19 6.72 -0.12 -8.58
C GLU A 19 6.31 0.81 -7.44
N VAL A 20 5.29 1.65 -7.67
CA VAL A 20 4.76 2.56 -6.65
C VAL A 20 4.22 1.77 -5.45
N LEU A 21 3.44 0.72 -5.71
CA LEU A 21 2.92 -0.16 -4.66
C LEU A 21 4.05 -0.84 -3.87
N GLN A 22 5.08 -1.32 -4.56
CA GLN A 22 6.22 -1.96 -3.91
C GLN A 22 6.94 -0.97 -2.98
N GLN A 23 7.23 0.25 -3.44
CA GLN A 23 7.84 1.27 -2.59
C GLN A 23 6.99 1.61 -1.38
N ILE A 24 5.66 1.71 -1.53
CA ILE A 24 4.75 1.97 -0.40
C ILE A 24 4.79 0.81 0.61
N VAL A 25 4.79 -0.44 0.15
CA VAL A 25 4.90 -1.62 1.01
C VAL A 25 6.24 -1.61 1.75
N GLU A 26 7.35 -1.39 1.04
CA GLU A 26 8.69 -1.37 1.64
C GLU A 26 8.83 -0.26 2.70
N ASN A 27 8.44 0.98 2.36
CA ASN A 27 8.46 2.09 3.32
C ASN A 27 7.60 1.80 4.55
N LYS A 28 6.40 1.22 4.35
CA LYS A 28 5.54 0.83 5.47
C LYS A 28 6.19 -0.23 6.35
N ARG A 29 6.77 -1.28 5.75
CA ARG A 29 7.46 -2.35 6.50
C ARG A 29 8.56 -1.80 7.38
N GLU A 30 9.33 -0.83 6.88
CA GLU A 30 10.35 -0.13 7.66
C GLU A 30 9.74 0.71 8.79
N GLU A 31 8.66 1.45 8.53
CA GLU A 31 7.98 2.32 9.52
C GLU A 31 7.42 1.52 10.71
N ILE A 32 6.70 0.42 10.44
CA ILE A 32 6.09 -0.40 11.50
C ILE A 32 7.02 -1.50 12.03
N GLY A 33 8.22 -1.66 11.44
CA GLY A 33 9.16 -2.73 11.79
C GLY A 33 8.60 -4.14 11.60
N SER A 34 7.59 -4.30 10.74
CA SER A 34 6.86 -5.54 10.53
C SER A 34 6.78 -5.87 9.04
N HIS A 35 7.10 -7.12 8.69
CA HIS A 35 7.03 -7.60 7.31
C HIS A 35 5.60 -7.92 6.86
N ASP A 36 4.64 -7.94 7.78
CA ASP A 36 3.23 -8.25 7.53
C ASP A 36 2.45 -7.04 6.97
N VAL A 37 3.01 -6.39 5.95
CA VAL A 37 2.30 -5.41 5.12
C VAL A 37 2.04 -6.05 3.77
N MET A 38 0.75 -6.16 3.40
CA MET A 38 0.31 -6.74 2.13
C MET A 38 -0.75 -5.86 1.47
N VAL A 39 -0.71 -5.77 0.14
CA VAL A 39 -1.80 -5.18 -0.65
C VAL A 39 -2.97 -6.16 -0.61
N GLN A 40 -4.12 -5.69 -0.15
CA GLN A 40 -5.36 -6.45 -0.16
C GLN A 40 -6.13 -6.22 -1.46
N GLU A 41 -6.29 -4.97 -1.85
CA GLU A 41 -7.09 -4.59 -3.01
C GLU A 41 -6.59 -3.27 -3.61
N VAL A 42 -6.79 -3.10 -4.91
CA VAL A 42 -6.50 -1.85 -5.64
C VAL A 42 -7.75 -1.45 -6.41
N ILE A 43 -8.32 -0.30 -6.07
CA ILE A 43 -9.57 0.21 -6.62
C ILE A 43 -9.24 1.41 -7.52
N PRO A 44 -9.47 1.35 -8.84
CA PRO A 44 -9.32 2.52 -9.70
C PRO A 44 -10.44 3.53 -9.41
N THR A 45 -10.07 4.77 -9.07
CA THR A 45 -11.02 5.85 -8.72
C THR A 45 -11.07 6.96 -9.77
N GLY A 46 -10.16 6.95 -10.75
CA GLY A 46 -10.16 7.90 -11.86
C GLY A 46 -9.01 7.66 -12.83
N GLU A 47 -8.82 8.59 -13.77
CA GLU A 47 -7.68 8.57 -14.68
C GLU A 47 -6.37 8.65 -13.88
N ASN A 48 -5.56 7.60 -13.95
CA ASN A 48 -4.34 7.43 -13.19
C ASN A 48 -4.50 7.57 -11.66
N LYS A 49 -5.70 7.35 -11.11
CA LYS A 49 -5.96 7.40 -9.67
C LYS A 49 -6.43 6.07 -9.15
N TYR A 50 -5.81 5.61 -8.08
CA TYR A 50 -6.12 4.34 -7.45
C TYR A 50 -6.17 4.51 -5.95
N THR A 51 -7.13 3.86 -5.31
CA THR A 51 -7.15 3.68 -3.86
C THR A 51 -6.67 2.27 -3.57
N VAL A 52 -5.59 2.16 -2.82
CA VAL A 52 -4.97 0.90 -2.47
C VAL A 52 -5.31 0.59 -1.02
N ILE A 53 -5.87 -0.59 -0.78
CA ILE A 53 -6.16 -1.09 0.55
C ILE A 53 -5.01 -1.98 0.97
N PHE A 54 -4.31 -1.58 2.03
CA PHE A 54 -3.26 -2.36 2.67
C PHE A 54 -3.81 -3.05 3.90
N ASN A 55 -3.45 -4.31 4.08
CA ASN A 55 -3.67 -5.04 5.31
C ASN A 55 -2.34 -5.17 6.04
N MET A 56 -2.30 -4.68 7.28
CA MET A 56 -1.14 -4.69 8.15
C MET A 56 -1.42 -5.57 9.36
N VAL A 57 -0.57 -6.56 9.60
CA VAL A 57 -0.60 -7.32 10.86
C VAL A 57 0.51 -6.80 11.75
N VAL A 58 0.12 -5.99 12.72
CA VAL A 58 1.03 -5.60 13.79
C VAL A 58 1.02 -6.73 14.82
N ALA A 59 2.11 -7.49 14.87
CA ALA A 59 2.37 -8.45 15.94
C ALA A 59 2.67 -7.64 17.22
N SER A 60 1.63 -7.44 18.05
CA SER A 60 1.79 -6.86 19.37
C SER A 60 2.45 -7.91 20.27
N TYR A 61 3.75 -7.76 20.54
CA TYR A 61 4.45 -8.51 21.59
C TYR A 61 4.37 -7.76 22.92
#